data_AF-A0A7C4HRP4-F1
#
_entry.id   AF-A0A7C4HRP4-F1
#
_cell.length_a   1.000
_cell.length_b   1.000
_cell.length_c   1.000
_cell.angle_alpha   90.00
_cell.angle_beta   90.00
_cell.angle_gamma   90.00
#
_symmetry.space_group_name_H-M   'P 1'
#
loop_
_entity.id
_entity.type
_entity.pdbx_description
1 polymer ?
#
loop_
_entity_poly.entity_id
_entity_poly.type
_entity_poly.pdbx_seq_one_letter_code
_entity_poly.pdbx_strand_id
1 'polypeptide(L)'
;MADIHEIPTGLQRFERIGAHTHIKGLGLDENLRAVKIKDGMVGQEKAREAAGLIVRMIKEGKLSGRTIILAGPPGTGKTAIAMAIAKELGPNVPFIQMSGSEIYSSERKKTEVLIEAMRKAIGVEIHEMRKVYEGEVVSLEIRTAPHPYNPYQRVPESVRLTLKTTKEEKTIEAGASIAQQIIAQGITEGCVIQIDAETGRVVNLGLSMESSKGKIYEVDTREKVPRPTGSVLKEKEFVYSLTLDDLDKMHARSKSGSFFSLLFGFSESKEIDSEVRASVDEMVKKMVDEGRAFIHPGVLFIDDSHLLDLEAFSFLGRALESELVPIIILATNRGITTIRGTDVKSPMGFPLDLLDRAVIIATHEYSADDIREILKIRANEEKIKVEEAALERLTEIGSTSSLRYAVQLLSLAAQNARCMKRDLVTLEDVERVQSLFMDVNQAVEHLKRYEMRMLYY
;
A
#
# COMPACT_ATOMS: atom_id res chain seq x y z
N MET A 1 -43.60 -4.37 -6.58
CA MET A 1 -42.93 -3.08 -6.32
C MET A 1 -41.46 -3.41 -6.22
N ALA A 2 -40.64 -2.87 -7.13
CA ALA A 2 -39.20 -3.12 -7.10
C ALA A 2 -38.60 -2.24 -6.01
N ASP A 3 -38.09 -2.85 -4.94
CA ASP A 3 -37.39 -2.12 -3.88
C ASP A 3 -36.08 -1.57 -4.44
N ILE A 4 -36.00 -0.25 -4.49
CA ILE A 4 -34.81 0.49 -4.88
C ILE A 4 -33.88 0.51 -3.67
N HIS A 5 -32.78 -0.23 -3.75
CA HIS A 5 -31.71 -0.12 -2.77
C HIS A 5 -30.82 1.08 -3.10
N GLU A 6 -30.76 2.02 -2.17
CA GLU A 6 -29.85 3.15 -2.19
C GLU A 6 -28.40 2.64 -2.05
N ILE A 7 -27.59 2.83 -3.08
CA ILE A 7 -26.16 2.50 -3.04
C ILE A 7 -25.49 3.61 -2.22
N PRO A 8 -24.77 3.30 -1.13
CA PRO A 8 -24.11 4.31 -0.32
C PRO A 8 -23.14 5.12 -1.19
N THR A 9 -23.45 6.40 -1.40
CA THR A 9 -22.56 7.35 -2.07
C THR A 9 -21.39 7.65 -1.15
N GLY A 10 -20.38 6.83 -1.28
CA GLY A 10 -19.09 6.98 -0.66
C GLY A 10 -18.27 5.77 -1.05
N LEU A 11 -17.31 5.95 -1.96
CA LEU A 11 -16.10 5.14 -1.95
C LEU A 11 -15.35 5.47 -0.64
N GLN A 12 -15.92 5.08 0.51
CA GLN A 12 -15.07 4.74 1.63
C GLN A 12 -14.22 3.60 1.09
N ARG A 13 -12.93 3.89 0.84
CA ARG A 13 -11.93 2.84 0.83
C ARG A 13 -12.24 2.01 2.07
N PHE A 14 -12.75 0.80 1.86
CA PHE A 14 -12.97 -0.16 2.91
C PHE A 14 -11.55 -0.56 3.37
N GLU A 15 -10.91 0.28 4.18
CA GLU A 15 -9.73 -0.11 4.93
C GLU A 15 -10.23 -1.21 5.86
N ARG A 16 -10.01 -2.47 5.46
CA ARG A 16 -10.16 -3.58 6.38
C ARG A 16 -9.35 -3.22 7.61
N ILE A 17 -9.99 -3.13 8.77
CA ILE A 17 -9.32 -2.92 10.06
C ILE A 17 -8.33 -4.09 10.20
N GLY A 18 -7.08 -3.81 9.87
CA GLY A 18 -5.98 -4.75 9.95
C GLY A 18 -5.38 -4.70 11.34
N ALA A 19 -4.54 -5.69 11.66
CA ALA A 19 -3.86 -5.72 12.95
C ALA A 19 -2.98 -4.47 13.20
N HIS A 20 -2.71 -3.59 12.23
CA HIS A 20 -1.85 -2.42 12.43
C HIS A 20 -2.42 -1.09 11.89
N THR A 21 -3.73 -1.00 11.60
CA THR A 21 -4.35 0.25 11.09
C THR A 21 -4.27 1.43 12.05
N HIS A 22 -4.34 1.17 13.37
CA HIS A 22 -4.19 2.15 14.44
C HIS A 22 -2.84 2.88 14.46
N ILE A 23 -1.79 2.33 13.83
CA ILE A 23 -0.44 2.88 13.89
C ILE A 23 -0.29 4.04 12.90
N LYS A 24 0.01 5.23 13.44
CA LYS A 24 0.15 6.48 12.67
C LYS A 24 1.60 6.97 12.57
N GLY A 25 2.48 6.52 13.46
CA GLY A 25 3.89 6.91 13.52
C GLY A 25 4.60 6.26 14.71
N LEU A 26 5.84 6.64 14.97
CA LEU A 26 6.63 6.10 16.09
C LEU A 26 6.24 6.73 17.44
N GLY A 27 5.50 7.85 17.45
CA GLY A 27 5.07 8.48 18.69
C GLY A 27 6.22 9.11 19.47
N LEU A 28 7.16 9.72 18.76
CA LEU A 28 8.32 10.40 19.34
C LEU A 28 8.05 11.89 19.57
N ASP A 29 8.79 12.50 20.49
CA ASP A 29 8.86 13.96 20.64
C ASP A 29 9.94 14.59 19.73
N GLU A 30 10.09 15.91 19.82
CA GLU A 30 11.07 16.67 19.03
C GLU A 30 12.54 16.26 19.28
N ASN A 31 12.81 15.62 20.42
CA ASN A 31 14.13 15.13 20.82
C ASN A 31 14.31 13.63 20.53
N LEU A 32 13.43 13.02 19.72
CA LEU A 32 13.39 11.59 19.42
C LEU A 32 13.19 10.69 20.64
N ARG A 33 12.58 11.20 21.72
CA ARG A 33 12.20 10.40 22.89
C ARG A 33 10.81 9.84 22.72
N ALA A 34 10.60 8.59 23.10
CA ALA A 34 9.31 7.94 22.95
C ALA A 34 8.32 8.42 24.01
N VAL A 35 7.17 8.92 23.58
CA VAL A 35 6.05 9.23 24.47
C VAL A 35 5.29 7.94 24.75
N LYS A 36 4.99 7.65 26.01
CA LYS A 36 4.41 6.36 26.45
C LYS A 36 3.21 5.91 25.60
N ILE A 37 2.30 6.83 25.29
CA ILE A 37 1.13 6.60 24.43
C ILE A 37 1.05 7.74 23.42
N LYS A 38 1.35 7.46 22.15
CA LYS A 38 1.28 8.45 21.07
C LYS A 38 1.25 7.76 19.70
N ASP A 39 0.53 8.35 18.73
CA ASP A 39 0.45 7.89 17.33
C ASP A 39 0.08 6.41 17.14
N GLY A 40 -0.76 5.90 18.05
CA GLY A 40 -1.22 4.51 18.06
C GLY A 40 -0.25 3.52 18.70
N MET A 41 0.96 3.96 19.07
CA MET A 41 1.97 3.16 19.76
C MET A 41 1.83 3.29 21.28
N VAL A 42 2.09 2.19 21.99
CA VAL A 42 2.11 2.10 23.46
C VAL A 42 3.38 1.38 23.89
N GLY A 43 4.09 1.88 24.91
CA GLY A 43 5.28 1.24 25.46
C GLY A 43 6.42 1.08 24.45
N GLN A 44 7.25 0.04 24.54
CA GLN A 44 8.39 -0.21 23.63
C GLN A 44 9.30 1.01 23.40
N GLU A 45 9.50 1.85 24.41
CA GLU A 45 10.13 3.17 24.28
C GLU A 45 11.51 3.05 23.62
N LYS A 46 12.37 2.15 24.14
CA LYS A 46 13.71 1.92 23.60
C LYS A 46 13.71 1.51 22.13
N ALA A 47 12.77 0.64 21.74
CA ALA A 47 12.68 0.16 20.36
C ALA A 47 12.18 1.27 19.42
N ARG A 48 11.26 2.12 19.89
CA ARG A 48 10.74 3.27 19.14
C ARG A 48 11.79 4.38 18.99
N GLU A 49 12.54 4.67 20.05
CA GLU A 49 13.67 5.62 19.99
C GLU A 49 14.77 5.15 19.04
N ALA A 50 15.14 3.86 19.11
CA ALA A 50 16.09 3.26 18.17
C ALA A 50 15.59 3.35 16.73
N ALA A 51 14.31 3.03 16.49
CA ALA A 51 13.68 3.17 15.19
C ALA A 51 13.68 4.64 14.70
N GLY A 52 13.46 5.61 15.60
CA GLY A 52 13.51 7.04 15.28
C GLY A 52 14.88 7.51 14.81
N LEU A 53 15.94 7.05 15.49
CA LEU A 53 17.32 7.31 15.07
C LEU A 53 17.59 6.72 13.68
N ILE A 54 17.12 5.51 13.41
CA ILE A 54 17.24 4.86 12.10
C ILE A 54 16.50 5.65 11.02
N VAL A 55 15.25 6.04 11.26
CA VAL A 55 14.47 6.88 10.33
C VAL A 55 15.24 8.16 10.00
N ARG A 56 15.82 8.82 11.00
CA ARG A 56 16.63 10.02 10.78
C ARG A 56 17.88 9.72 9.95
N MET A 57 18.59 8.64 10.23
CA MET A 57 19.76 8.23 9.42
C MET A 57 19.39 7.91 7.97
N ILE A 58 18.21 7.32 7.74
CA ILE A 58 17.68 7.06 6.39
C ILE A 58 17.40 8.37 5.67
N LYS A 59 16.67 9.30 6.31
CA LYS A 59 16.37 10.63 5.74
C LYS A 59 17.63 11.44 5.45
N GLU A 60 18.70 11.25 6.22
CA GLU A 60 20.01 11.86 6.00
C GLU A 60 20.87 11.12 4.96
N GLY A 61 20.40 9.99 4.40
CA GLY A 61 21.14 9.19 3.41
C GLY A 61 22.34 8.42 3.97
N LYS A 62 22.42 8.25 5.29
CA LYS A 62 23.58 7.66 5.99
C LYS A 62 23.46 6.16 6.27
N LEU A 63 22.28 5.58 6.10
CA LEU A 63 22.02 4.15 6.34
C LEU A 63 22.26 3.33 5.05
N SER A 64 23.46 3.41 4.47
CA SER A 64 23.80 2.64 3.27
C SER A 64 24.15 1.19 3.60
N GLY A 65 23.49 0.24 2.92
CA GLY A 65 23.84 -1.18 2.95
C GLY A 65 23.61 -1.93 4.27
N ARG A 66 22.80 -1.38 5.19
CA ARG A 66 22.51 -2.00 6.49
C ARG A 66 21.10 -2.58 6.54
N THR A 67 21.01 -3.85 6.92
CA THR A 67 19.74 -4.50 7.26
C THR A 67 19.30 -4.12 8.66
N ILE A 68 18.01 -3.92 8.87
CA ILE A 68 17.43 -3.74 10.20
C ILE A 68 16.85 -5.08 10.65
N ILE A 69 17.14 -5.50 11.88
CA ILE A 69 16.58 -6.72 12.46
C ILE A 69 15.75 -6.34 13.69
N LEU A 70 14.48 -6.72 13.68
CA LEU A 70 13.60 -6.65 14.84
C LEU A 70 13.56 -8.03 15.51
N ALA A 71 14.08 -8.11 16.73
CA ALA A 71 14.20 -9.37 17.47
C ALA A 71 13.43 -9.31 18.79
N GLY A 72 12.59 -10.30 19.05
CA GLY A 72 11.92 -10.42 20.35
C GLY A 72 10.74 -11.38 20.32
N PRO A 73 10.11 -11.65 21.48
CA PRO A 73 9.02 -12.62 21.59
C PRO A 73 7.85 -12.33 20.62
N PRO A 74 7.02 -13.34 20.30
CA PRO A 74 5.78 -13.12 19.55
C PRO A 74 4.88 -12.08 20.25
N GLY A 75 4.19 -11.24 19.47
CA GLY A 75 3.22 -10.28 20.04
C GLY A 75 3.83 -9.00 20.64
N THR A 76 5.14 -8.81 20.58
CA THR A 76 5.84 -7.62 21.14
C THR A 76 5.88 -6.39 20.22
N GLY A 77 5.14 -6.40 19.10
CA GLY A 77 4.99 -5.21 18.25
C GLY A 77 6.05 -5.01 17.15
N LYS A 78 6.86 -6.02 16.79
CA LYS A 78 7.83 -5.93 15.69
C LYS A 78 7.23 -5.38 14.38
N THR A 79 6.14 -5.98 13.90
CA THR A 79 5.42 -5.52 12.70
C THR A 79 4.86 -4.09 12.86
N ALA A 80 4.41 -3.72 14.07
CA ALA A 80 3.93 -2.37 14.35
C ALA A 80 5.05 -1.34 14.26
N ILE A 81 6.25 -1.65 14.78
CA ILE A 81 7.42 -0.78 14.68
C ILE A 81 7.87 -0.65 13.22
N ALA A 82 7.89 -1.73 12.45
CA ALA A 82 8.23 -1.67 11.02
C ALA A 82 7.25 -0.78 10.22
N MET A 83 5.94 -0.92 10.49
CA MET A 83 4.91 -0.05 9.91
C MET A 83 5.10 1.41 10.33
N ALA A 84 5.39 1.66 11.61
CA ALA A 84 5.65 3.00 12.13
C ALA A 84 6.88 3.64 11.46
N ILE A 85 7.96 2.88 11.24
CA ILE A 85 9.14 3.33 10.48
C ILE A 85 8.71 3.78 9.08
N ALA A 86 7.92 2.97 8.36
CA ALA A 86 7.46 3.33 7.02
C ALA A 86 6.61 4.61 7.01
N LYS A 87 5.69 4.76 7.97
CA LYS A 87 4.87 5.98 8.11
C LYS A 87 5.71 7.22 8.41
N GLU A 88 6.74 7.10 9.22
CA GLU A 88 7.66 8.20 9.54
C GLU A 88 8.54 8.59 8.35
N LEU A 89 8.85 7.66 7.44
CA LEU A 89 9.59 7.97 6.22
C LEU A 89 8.78 8.83 5.25
N GLY A 90 7.47 8.61 5.17
CA GLY A 90 6.55 9.50 4.46
C GLY A 90 5.23 8.83 4.02
N PRO A 91 4.23 9.62 3.61
CA PRO A 91 2.91 9.10 3.23
C PRO A 91 2.93 8.30 1.91
N ASN A 92 3.87 8.58 1.01
CA ASN A 92 4.01 7.93 -0.30
C ASN A 92 5.05 6.81 -0.31
N VAL A 93 5.60 6.45 0.85
CA VAL A 93 6.63 5.41 0.98
C VAL A 93 5.96 4.03 0.90
N PRO A 94 6.30 3.19 -0.10
CA PRO A 94 5.74 1.84 -0.19
C PRO A 94 6.13 1.00 1.02
N PHE A 95 5.17 0.24 1.57
CA PHE A 95 5.42 -0.77 2.61
C PHE A 95 4.98 -2.13 2.10
N ILE A 96 5.95 -3.00 1.85
CA ILE A 96 5.72 -4.37 1.40
C ILE A 96 5.99 -5.30 2.58
N GLN A 97 4.95 -6.02 2.99
CA GLN A 97 5.05 -7.06 4.01
C GLN A 97 4.97 -8.43 3.36
N MET A 98 5.87 -9.32 3.75
CA MET A 98 5.83 -10.74 3.40
C MET A 98 6.32 -11.60 4.56
N SER A 99 5.89 -12.86 4.62
CA SER A 99 6.52 -13.85 5.49
C SER A 99 7.74 -14.50 4.81
N GLY A 100 8.75 -14.89 5.60
CA GLY A 100 9.89 -15.67 5.13
C GLY A 100 9.51 -17.00 4.48
N SER A 101 8.30 -17.52 4.72
CA SER A 101 7.80 -18.71 4.03
C SER A 101 7.20 -18.42 2.63
N GLU A 102 6.83 -17.18 2.32
CA GLU A 102 6.17 -16.83 1.07
C GLU A 102 7.09 -16.86 -0.15
N ILE A 103 8.42 -16.88 0.07
CA ILE A 103 9.39 -17.00 -1.03
C ILE A 103 9.37 -18.37 -1.70
N TYR A 104 8.80 -19.39 -1.05
CA TYR A 104 8.77 -20.76 -1.56
C TYR A 104 7.55 -20.94 -2.46
N SER A 105 7.77 -20.98 -3.76
CA SER A 105 6.74 -21.23 -4.77
C SER A 105 7.13 -22.40 -5.67
N SER A 106 6.14 -23.18 -6.12
CA SER A 106 6.33 -24.21 -7.14
C SER A 106 6.44 -23.63 -8.55
N GLU A 107 5.90 -22.44 -8.76
CA GLU A 107 5.79 -21.80 -10.09
C GLU A 107 6.91 -20.80 -10.34
N ARG A 108 7.50 -20.23 -9.28
CA ARG A 108 8.46 -19.13 -9.37
C ARG A 108 9.69 -19.40 -8.52
N LYS A 109 10.83 -18.92 -8.98
CA LYS A 109 12.08 -19.00 -8.21
C LYS A 109 11.98 -18.14 -6.94
N LYS A 110 12.58 -18.62 -5.85
CA LYS A 110 12.62 -17.89 -4.56
C LYS A 110 13.21 -16.49 -4.71
N THR A 111 14.28 -16.38 -5.49
CA THR A 111 14.95 -15.10 -5.80
C THR A 111 14.03 -14.17 -6.58
N GLU A 112 13.21 -14.69 -7.49
CA GLU A 112 12.27 -13.90 -8.28
C GLU A 112 11.16 -13.29 -7.42
N VAL A 113 10.66 -14.04 -6.43
CA VAL A 113 9.70 -13.52 -5.44
C VAL A 113 10.33 -12.38 -4.62
N LEU A 114 11.58 -12.54 -4.20
CA LEU A 114 12.31 -11.49 -3.47
C LEU A 114 12.58 -10.27 -4.34
N ILE A 115 12.96 -10.44 -5.61
CA ILE A 115 13.18 -9.31 -6.54
C ILE A 115 11.90 -8.53 -6.73
N GLU A 116 10.78 -9.21 -7.00
CA GLU A 116 9.50 -8.53 -7.17
C GLU A 116 9.09 -7.77 -5.90
N ALA A 117 9.25 -8.39 -4.72
CA ALA A 117 8.96 -7.72 -3.45
C ALA A 117 9.84 -6.47 -3.24
N MET A 118 11.14 -6.54 -3.58
CA MET A 118 12.03 -5.38 -3.51
C MET A 118 11.65 -4.29 -4.50
N ARG A 119 11.28 -4.64 -5.74
CA ARG A 119 10.88 -3.66 -6.77
C ARG A 119 9.54 -2.99 -6.48
N LYS A 120 8.59 -3.72 -5.90
CA LYS A 120 7.35 -3.15 -5.36
C LYS A 120 7.60 -2.20 -4.18
N ALA A 121 8.69 -2.42 -3.43
CA ALA A 121 9.06 -1.57 -2.32
C ALA A 121 9.82 -0.30 -2.75
N ILE A 122 10.11 -0.09 -4.05
CA ILE A 122 10.78 1.14 -4.52
C ILE A 122 9.78 1.97 -5.33
N GLY A 123 9.44 3.14 -4.80
CA GLY A 123 8.59 4.11 -5.48
C GLY A 123 9.42 5.01 -6.40
N VAL A 124 8.84 5.37 -7.55
CA VAL A 124 9.37 6.33 -8.52
C VAL A 124 8.28 7.36 -8.78
N GLU A 125 8.57 8.61 -8.43
CA GLU A 125 7.71 9.76 -8.69
C GLU A 125 8.22 10.48 -9.93
N ILE A 126 7.49 10.43 -11.03
CA ILE A 126 7.87 11.00 -12.31
C ILE A 126 7.13 12.32 -12.51
N HIS A 127 7.88 13.39 -12.74
CA HIS A 127 7.39 14.74 -13.00
C HIS A 127 7.53 15.03 -14.49
N GLU A 128 6.39 15.25 -15.14
CA GLU A 128 6.35 15.48 -16.58
C GLU A 128 5.59 16.78 -16.89
N MET A 129 6.29 17.74 -17.47
CA MET A 129 5.69 18.99 -17.95
C MET A 129 5.11 18.76 -19.34
N ARG A 130 3.80 18.93 -19.48
CA ARG A 130 3.12 18.71 -20.77
C ARG A 130 2.29 19.93 -21.14
N LYS A 131 2.27 20.26 -22.44
CA LYS A 131 1.43 21.32 -22.97
C LYS A 131 -0.01 20.82 -23.12
N VAL A 132 -0.94 21.55 -22.52
CA VAL A 132 -2.35 21.16 -22.52
C VAL A 132 -3.22 22.35 -22.91
N TYR A 133 -4.25 22.07 -23.68
CA TYR A 133 -5.36 22.99 -23.92
C TYR A 133 -6.43 22.71 -22.86
N GLU A 134 -6.70 23.65 -21.98
CA GLU A 134 -7.67 23.50 -20.90
C GLU A 134 -8.63 24.70 -20.89
N GLY A 135 -9.93 24.42 -20.85
CA GLY A 135 -10.93 25.49 -20.84
C GLY A 135 -12.36 24.97 -20.89
N GLU A 136 -13.30 25.88 -20.62
CA GLU A 136 -14.72 25.66 -20.85
C GLU A 136 -15.01 25.68 -22.36
N VAL A 137 -15.72 24.68 -22.85
CA VAL A 137 -16.19 24.63 -24.24
C VAL A 137 -17.33 25.62 -24.42
N VAL A 138 -17.10 26.68 -25.17
CA VAL A 138 -18.12 27.71 -25.49
C VAL A 138 -18.79 27.44 -26.83
N SER A 139 -18.04 26.87 -27.77
CA SER A 139 -18.54 26.50 -29.09
C SER A 139 -17.87 25.21 -29.53
N LEU A 140 -18.66 24.31 -30.13
CA LEU A 140 -18.21 23.00 -30.58
C LEU A 140 -18.83 22.65 -31.94
N GLU A 141 -18.01 22.62 -32.98
CA GLU A 141 -18.42 22.26 -34.35
C GLU A 141 -17.66 21.01 -34.81
N ILE A 142 -18.37 19.90 -34.97
CA ILE A 142 -17.79 18.65 -35.48
C ILE A 142 -18.02 18.56 -36.98
N ARG A 143 -16.95 18.48 -37.77
CA ARG A 143 -17.01 18.23 -39.21
C ARG A 143 -16.96 16.73 -39.46
N THR A 144 -17.92 16.22 -40.23
CA THR A 144 -18.04 14.79 -40.54
C THR A 144 -17.87 14.52 -42.03
N ALA A 145 -17.19 13.43 -42.36
CA ALA A 145 -17.04 12.93 -43.73
C ALA A 145 -17.74 11.57 -43.91
N PRO A 146 -18.13 11.17 -45.14
CA PRO A 146 -18.66 9.83 -45.42
C PRO A 146 -17.63 8.75 -45.11
N HIS A 147 -18.06 7.61 -44.56
CA HIS A 147 -17.18 6.49 -44.26
C HIS A 147 -16.68 5.84 -45.56
N PRO A 148 -15.38 5.54 -45.72
CA PRO A 148 -14.81 5.02 -46.97
C PRO A 148 -15.46 3.74 -47.49
N TYR A 149 -16.00 2.91 -46.59
CA TYR A 149 -16.63 1.63 -46.91
C TYR A 149 -18.15 1.61 -46.73
N ASN A 150 -18.76 2.70 -46.24
CA ASN A 150 -20.20 2.80 -46.06
C ASN A 150 -20.67 4.25 -46.26
N PRO A 151 -21.12 4.63 -47.46
CA PRO A 151 -21.52 6.01 -47.79
C PRO A 151 -22.66 6.57 -46.93
N TYR A 152 -23.44 5.69 -46.28
CA TYR A 152 -24.55 6.07 -45.40
C TYR A 152 -24.10 6.36 -43.96
N GLN A 153 -22.87 6.02 -43.60
CA GLN A 153 -22.30 6.29 -42.28
C GLN A 153 -21.39 7.52 -42.36
N ARG A 154 -21.57 8.47 -41.46
CA ARG A 154 -20.70 9.65 -41.33
C ARG A 154 -19.75 9.45 -40.15
N VAL A 155 -18.47 9.72 -40.38
CA VAL A 155 -17.43 9.67 -39.35
C VAL A 155 -16.89 11.06 -39.05
N PRO A 156 -16.47 11.34 -37.81
CA PRO A 156 -15.84 12.61 -37.46
C PRO A 156 -14.49 12.73 -38.17
N GLU A 157 -14.30 13.81 -38.92
CA GLU A 157 -13.07 14.12 -39.64
C GLU A 157 -12.22 15.13 -38.85
N SER A 158 -12.87 16.16 -38.33
CA SER A 158 -12.22 17.19 -37.51
C SER A 158 -13.24 17.84 -36.57
N VAL A 159 -12.72 18.58 -35.60
CA VAL A 159 -13.53 19.35 -34.65
C VAL A 159 -12.92 20.73 -34.50
N ARG A 160 -13.76 21.75 -34.61
CA ARG A 160 -13.43 23.13 -34.29
C ARG A 160 -14.08 23.46 -32.96
N LEU A 161 -13.28 23.80 -31.96
CA LEU A 161 -13.75 24.10 -30.62
C LEU A 161 -13.20 25.43 -30.12
N THR A 162 -14.04 26.19 -29.43
CA THR A 162 -13.65 27.42 -28.74
C THR A 162 -13.61 27.16 -27.24
N LEU A 163 -12.42 27.29 -26.67
CA LEU A 163 -12.16 27.11 -25.25
C LEU A 163 -12.04 28.47 -24.57
N LYS A 164 -12.64 28.59 -23.39
CA LYS A 164 -12.63 29.80 -22.59
C LYS A 164 -12.09 29.54 -21.20
N THR A 165 -11.19 30.43 -20.78
CA THR A 165 -10.71 30.55 -19.40
C THR A 165 -11.17 31.89 -18.83
N THR A 166 -10.75 32.20 -17.60
CA THR A 166 -10.98 33.52 -17.02
C THR A 166 -10.18 34.64 -17.70
N LYS A 167 -9.12 34.31 -18.42
CA LYS A 167 -8.20 35.30 -19.03
C LYS A 167 -8.37 35.44 -20.54
N GLU A 168 -8.65 34.35 -21.24
CA GLU A 168 -8.72 34.36 -22.70
C GLU A 168 -9.76 33.39 -23.25
N GLU A 169 -10.09 33.59 -24.52
CA GLU A 169 -10.93 32.69 -25.30
C GLU A 169 -10.20 32.38 -26.60
N LYS A 170 -10.07 31.09 -26.93
CA LYS A 170 -9.24 30.62 -28.04
C LYS A 170 -9.94 29.51 -28.80
N THR A 171 -10.05 29.67 -30.11
CA THR A 171 -10.55 28.64 -31.03
C THR A 171 -9.39 27.80 -31.55
N ILE A 172 -9.56 26.48 -31.53
CA ILE A 172 -8.62 25.50 -32.09
C ILE A 172 -9.34 24.52 -33.01
N GLU A 173 -8.63 24.02 -34.01
CA GLU A 173 -9.07 22.90 -34.85
C GLU A 173 -8.24 21.66 -34.51
N ALA A 174 -8.91 20.52 -34.36
CA ALA A 174 -8.32 19.24 -34.01
C ALA A 174 -8.81 18.13 -34.93
N GLY A 175 -7.98 17.09 -35.12
CA GLY A 175 -8.25 16.01 -36.06
C GLY A 175 -9.27 14.97 -35.57
N ALA A 176 -9.52 13.97 -36.42
CA ALA A 176 -10.54 12.93 -36.23
C ALA A 176 -10.48 12.21 -34.88
N SER A 177 -9.28 11.89 -34.37
CA SER A 177 -9.12 11.18 -33.08
C SER A 177 -9.69 11.98 -31.89
N ILE A 178 -9.42 13.28 -31.83
CA ILE A 178 -9.94 14.17 -30.78
C ILE A 178 -11.46 14.33 -30.95
N ALA A 179 -11.94 14.48 -32.19
CA ALA A 179 -13.37 14.56 -32.48
C ALA A 179 -14.14 13.31 -32.03
N GLN A 180 -13.57 12.11 -32.26
CA GLN A 180 -14.14 10.85 -31.80
C GLN A 180 -14.19 10.75 -30.27
N GLN A 181 -13.12 11.15 -29.57
CA GLN A 181 -13.09 11.16 -28.10
C GLN A 181 -14.12 12.13 -27.51
N ILE A 182 -14.30 13.31 -28.11
CA ILE A 182 -15.30 14.30 -27.71
C ILE A 182 -16.71 13.71 -27.77
N ILE A 183 -17.04 13.01 -28.88
CA ILE A 183 -18.34 12.34 -29.04
C ILE A 183 -18.49 11.20 -28.03
N ALA A 184 -17.48 10.35 -27.90
CA ALA A 184 -17.51 9.19 -27.01
C ALA A 184 -17.69 9.58 -25.53
N GLN A 185 -17.11 10.71 -25.11
CA GLN A 185 -17.22 11.22 -23.75
C GLN A 185 -18.45 12.14 -23.53
N GLY A 186 -19.29 12.35 -24.55
CA GLY A 186 -20.47 13.21 -24.45
C GLY A 186 -20.15 14.67 -24.11
N ILE A 187 -18.99 15.17 -24.57
CA ILE A 187 -18.56 16.54 -24.32
C ILE A 187 -19.45 17.51 -25.12
N THR A 188 -20.01 18.52 -24.45
CA THR A 188 -20.87 19.55 -25.06
C THR A 188 -20.49 20.94 -24.55
N GLU A 189 -21.10 21.99 -25.12
CA GLU A 189 -20.94 23.36 -24.62
C GLU A 189 -21.29 23.45 -23.13
N GLY A 190 -20.43 24.16 -22.38
CA GLY A 190 -20.43 24.26 -20.93
C GLY A 190 -19.53 23.24 -20.21
N CYS A 191 -19.04 22.20 -20.89
CA CYS A 191 -18.07 21.26 -20.29
C CYS A 191 -16.69 21.91 -20.17
N VAL A 192 -15.99 21.65 -19.08
CA VAL A 192 -14.56 21.96 -18.94
C VAL A 192 -13.77 20.74 -19.38
N ILE A 193 -12.90 20.91 -20.36
CA ILE A 193 -12.09 19.82 -20.90
C ILE A 193 -10.61 20.15 -20.86
N GLN A 194 -9.80 19.10 -20.87
CA GLN A 194 -8.37 19.17 -21.04
C GLN A 194 -7.97 18.30 -22.23
N ILE A 195 -7.21 18.87 -23.17
CA ILE A 195 -6.65 18.17 -24.33
C ILE A 195 -5.15 18.22 -24.25
N ASP A 196 -4.53 17.05 -24.25
CA ASP A 196 -3.09 16.92 -24.32
C ASP A 196 -2.57 17.30 -25.72
N ALA A 197 -1.65 18.26 -25.80
CA ALA A 197 -1.16 18.73 -27.09
C ALA A 197 -0.27 17.71 -27.82
N GLU A 198 0.32 16.76 -27.10
CA GLU A 198 1.24 15.76 -27.65
C GLU A 198 0.52 14.45 -27.98
N THR A 199 -0.28 13.93 -27.04
CA THR A 199 -0.98 12.64 -27.24
C THR A 199 -2.37 12.80 -27.85
N GLY A 200 -2.94 14.00 -27.84
CA GLY A 200 -4.32 14.24 -28.28
C GLY A 200 -5.36 13.58 -27.38
N ARG A 201 -4.99 13.17 -26.16
CA ARG A 201 -5.92 12.60 -25.18
C ARG A 201 -6.83 13.70 -24.65
N VAL A 202 -8.14 13.45 -24.69
CA VAL A 202 -9.17 14.35 -24.17
C VAL A 202 -9.66 13.84 -22.81
N VAL A 203 -9.75 14.73 -21.83
CA VAL A 203 -10.32 14.46 -20.50
C VAL A 203 -11.44 15.45 -20.24
N ASN A 204 -12.65 14.93 -19.97
CA ASN A 204 -13.77 15.72 -19.49
C ASN A 204 -13.64 15.93 -17.97
N LEU A 205 -13.42 17.16 -17.52
CA LEU A 205 -13.27 17.51 -16.11
C LEU A 205 -14.62 17.77 -15.42
N GLY A 206 -15.68 17.98 -16.19
CA GLY A 206 -17.01 18.24 -15.65
C GLY A 206 -17.73 19.40 -16.32
N LEU A 207 -18.81 19.88 -15.70
CA LEU A 207 -19.60 21.02 -16.17
C LEU A 207 -19.16 22.31 -15.48
N SER A 208 -18.92 23.38 -16.23
CA SER A 208 -18.56 24.68 -15.65
C SER A 208 -19.71 25.25 -14.83
N MET A 209 -19.41 25.67 -13.60
CA MET A 209 -20.36 26.36 -12.71
C MET A 209 -20.86 27.68 -13.28
N GLU A 210 -20.05 28.35 -14.10
CA GLU A 210 -20.30 29.65 -14.69
C GLU A 210 -21.07 29.55 -16.02
N SER A 211 -21.12 28.36 -16.62
CA SER A 211 -21.86 28.10 -17.85
C SER A 211 -23.37 28.26 -17.66
N SER A 212 -24.09 28.54 -18.75
CA SER A 212 -25.57 28.61 -18.73
C SER A 212 -26.18 27.32 -18.17
N LYS A 213 -25.69 26.15 -18.61
CA LYS A 213 -26.13 24.84 -18.11
C LYS A 213 -25.79 24.63 -16.63
N GLY A 214 -24.60 25.04 -16.18
CA GLY A 214 -24.19 24.91 -14.77
C GLY A 214 -25.05 25.73 -13.80
N LYS A 215 -25.59 26.87 -14.27
CA LYS A 215 -26.49 27.76 -13.52
C LYS A 215 -27.96 27.32 -13.53
N ILE A 216 -28.40 26.59 -14.56
CA ILE A 216 -29.81 26.21 -14.74
C ILE A 216 -30.17 24.95 -13.95
N TYR A 217 -29.26 23.98 -13.83
CA TYR A 217 -29.56 22.70 -13.17
C TYR A 217 -29.08 22.70 -11.71
N GLU A 218 -30.01 22.77 -10.74
CA GLU A 218 -29.71 22.57 -9.31
C GLU A 218 -29.36 21.11 -8.97
N VAL A 219 -29.87 20.16 -9.77
CA VAL A 219 -29.55 18.72 -9.70
C VAL A 219 -29.02 18.27 -11.06
N ASP A 220 -27.70 18.02 -11.15
CA ASP A 220 -27.02 17.40 -12.30
C ASP A 220 -26.11 16.30 -11.75
N THR A 221 -26.02 15.17 -12.44
CA THR A 221 -25.16 14.04 -12.04
C THR A 221 -23.69 14.26 -12.43
N ARG A 222 -23.41 15.27 -13.26
CA ARG A 222 -22.07 15.64 -13.68
C ARG A 222 -21.38 16.50 -12.63
N GLU A 223 -20.10 16.22 -12.41
CA GLU A 223 -19.25 16.99 -11.52
C GLU A 223 -19.20 18.45 -11.96
N LYS A 224 -19.51 19.38 -11.04
CA LYS A 224 -19.45 20.82 -11.30
C LYS A 224 -18.05 21.32 -10.96
N VAL A 225 -17.39 21.92 -11.94
CA VAL A 225 -16.03 22.44 -11.81
C VAL A 225 -16.00 23.94 -12.11
N PRO A 226 -15.13 24.72 -11.45
CA PRO A 226 -14.97 26.13 -11.77
C PRO A 226 -14.33 26.31 -13.14
N ARG A 227 -14.59 27.45 -13.78
CA ARG A 227 -13.91 27.81 -15.04
C ARG A 227 -12.40 27.89 -14.80
N PRO A 228 -11.57 27.26 -15.66
CA PRO A 228 -10.12 27.31 -15.52
C PRO A 228 -9.56 28.73 -15.55
N THR A 229 -8.52 28.96 -14.75
CA THR A 229 -7.74 30.20 -14.75
C THR A 229 -6.53 30.11 -15.69
N GLY A 230 -6.01 31.28 -16.09
CA GLY A 230 -4.81 31.39 -16.94
C GLY A 230 -5.12 31.32 -18.44
N SER A 231 -4.12 31.05 -19.26
CA SER A 231 -4.29 30.83 -20.70
C SER A 231 -4.94 29.47 -21.00
N VAL A 232 -5.62 29.37 -22.14
CA VAL A 232 -6.17 28.12 -22.67
C VAL A 232 -5.05 27.13 -22.94
N LEU A 233 -3.99 27.57 -23.63
CA LEU A 233 -2.78 26.76 -23.78
C LEU A 233 -1.84 27.06 -22.61
N LYS A 234 -1.57 26.06 -21.80
CA LYS A 234 -0.67 26.17 -20.65
C LYS A 234 0.16 24.91 -20.48
N GLU A 235 1.31 25.06 -19.83
CA GLU A 235 2.11 23.93 -19.39
C GLU A 235 1.61 23.48 -18.02
N LYS A 236 1.38 22.18 -17.87
CA LYS A 236 0.89 21.57 -16.64
C LYS A 236 1.81 20.42 -16.26
N GLU A 237 2.17 20.39 -14.99
CA GLU A 237 2.94 19.30 -14.41
C GLU A 237 2.02 18.10 -14.15
N PHE A 238 2.43 16.94 -14.62
CA PHE A 238 1.83 15.65 -14.29
C PHE A 238 2.80 14.90 -13.39
N VAL A 239 2.31 14.51 -12.21
CA VAL A 239 3.07 13.71 -11.26
C VAL A 239 2.52 12.30 -11.27
N TYR A 240 3.34 11.34 -11.67
CA TYR A 240 2.99 9.92 -11.67
C TYR A 240 3.75 9.21 -10.57
N SER A 241 3.05 8.55 -9.66
CA SER A 241 3.65 7.71 -8.62
C SER A 241 3.51 6.25 -9.01
N LEU A 242 4.62 5.61 -9.38
CA LEU A 242 4.69 4.20 -9.80
C LEU A 242 5.72 3.46 -8.94
N THR A 243 5.72 2.13 -8.97
CA THR A 243 6.84 1.33 -8.43
C THR A 243 7.78 0.87 -9.54
N LEU A 244 8.99 0.43 -9.21
CA LEU A 244 9.87 -0.21 -10.20
C LEU A 244 9.23 -1.46 -10.82
N ASP A 245 8.44 -2.20 -10.05
CA ASP A 245 7.70 -3.36 -10.56
C ASP A 245 6.61 -2.96 -11.58
N ASP A 246 5.93 -1.83 -11.36
CA ASP A 246 4.96 -1.30 -12.34
C ASP A 246 5.66 -0.93 -13.66
N LEU A 247 6.81 -0.27 -13.57
CA LEU A 247 7.62 0.11 -14.73
C LEU A 247 8.16 -1.11 -15.47
N ASP A 248 8.63 -2.13 -14.75
CA ASP A 248 9.05 -3.41 -15.31
C ASP A 248 7.92 -4.08 -16.09
N LYS A 249 6.72 -4.15 -15.52
CA LYS A 249 5.54 -4.73 -16.16
C LYS A 249 5.12 -3.94 -17.39
N MET A 250 5.14 -2.61 -17.32
CA MET A 250 4.84 -1.74 -18.46
C MET A 250 5.84 -1.94 -19.60
N HIS A 251 7.14 -1.98 -19.28
CA HIS A 251 8.20 -2.17 -20.26
C HIS A 251 8.15 -3.58 -20.87
N ALA A 252 7.95 -4.62 -20.06
CA ALA A 252 7.78 -6.00 -20.51
C ALA A 252 6.58 -6.15 -21.46
N ARG A 253 5.44 -5.53 -21.15
CA ARG A 253 4.26 -5.52 -22.04
C ARG A 253 4.53 -4.82 -23.36
N SER A 254 5.25 -3.70 -23.33
CA SER A 254 5.61 -2.95 -24.55
C SER A 254 6.52 -3.75 -25.49
N LYS A 255 7.47 -4.54 -24.95
CA LYS A 255 8.30 -5.48 -25.73
C LYS A 255 7.52 -6.71 -26.19
N SER A 256 6.50 -7.14 -25.43
CA SER A 256 5.69 -8.33 -25.70
C SER A 256 4.55 -8.11 -26.71
N GLY A 257 4.43 -6.91 -27.30
CA GLY A 257 3.51 -6.58 -28.39
C GLY A 257 3.76 -7.31 -29.72
N SER A 258 4.55 -8.38 -29.70
CA SER A 258 4.74 -9.27 -30.84
C SER A 258 3.48 -10.11 -31.05
N PHE A 259 2.99 -10.14 -32.29
CA PHE A 259 1.77 -10.81 -32.82
C PHE A 259 1.53 -12.24 -32.28
N PHE A 260 2.57 -12.89 -31.78
CA PHE A 260 2.58 -14.22 -31.20
C PHE A 260 1.90 -14.34 -29.82
N SER A 261 1.88 -13.31 -28.96
CA SER A 261 1.26 -13.44 -27.62
C SER A 261 -0.27 -13.51 -27.69
N LEU A 262 -0.88 -12.83 -28.67
CA LEU A 262 -2.32 -12.82 -28.91
C LEU A 262 -2.83 -14.14 -29.53
N LEU A 263 -1.96 -14.85 -30.28
CA LEU A 263 -2.31 -16.05 -31.03
C LEU A 263 -2.23 -17.34 -30.20
N PHE A 264 -1.40 -17.37 -29.16
CA PHE A 264 -1.10 -18.59 -28.39
C PHE A 264 -1.62 -18.62 -26.95
N GLY A 265 -2.33 -17.59 -26.48
CA GLY A 265 -3.05 -17.64 -25.21
C GLY A 265 -2.21 -18.06 -24.00
N PHE A 266 -0.96 -17.59 -23.90
CA PHE A 266 -0.07 -17.96 -22.80
C PHE A 266 -0.29 -17.08 -21.57
N SER A 267 -0.25 -17.75 -20.41
CA SER A 267 -0.53 -17.25 -19.06
C SER A 267 0.23 -15.97 -18.68
N GLU A 268 -0.42 -15.14 -17.86
CA GLU A 268 0.08 -13.88 -17.28
C GLU A 268 1.30 -14.03 -16.33
N SER A 269 1.97 -15.18 -16.31
CA SER A 269 2.97 -15.55 -15.30
C SER A 269 4.36 -15.82 -15.90
N LYS A 270 4.88 -14.93 -16.74
CA LYS A 270 6.31 -14.97 -17.08
C LYS A 270 7.09 -14.10 -16.09
N GLU A 271 8.09 -14.71 -15.44
CA GLU A 271 9.14 -14.00 -14.71
C GLU A 271 9.68 -12.87 -15.61
N ILE A 272 9.92 -11.68 -15.03
CA ILE A 272 10.41 -10.55 -15.81
C ILE A 272 11.90 -10.76 -16.06
N ASP A 273 12.30 -10.67 -17.33
CA ASP A 273 13.68 -10.86 -17.73
C ASP A 273 14.61 -9.80 -17.09
N SER A 274 15.82 -10.22 -16.72
CA SER A 274 16.86 -9.34 -16.19
C SER A 274 17.23 -8.19 -17.14
N GLU A 275 17.15 -8.40 -18.46
CA GLU A 275 17.41 -7.35 -19.46
C GLU A 275 16.33 -6.26 -19.42
N VAL A 276 15.07 -6.62 -19.17
CA VAL A 276 13.99 -5.64 -19.01
C VAL A 276 14.26 -4.80 -17.76
N ARG A 277 14.61 -5.45 -16.66
CA ARG A 277 14.92 -4.79 -15.38
C ARG A 277 16.09 -3.83 -15.49
N ALA A 278 17.19 -4.26 -16.12
CA ALA A 278 18.35 -3.41 -16.35
C ALA A 278 18.01 -2.19 -17.21
N SER A 279 17.20 -2.37 -18.26
CA SER A 279 16.73 -1.27 -19.09
C SER A 279 15.85 -0.28 -18.34
N VAL A 280 14.99 -0.76 -17.43
CA VAL A 280 14.17 0.10 -16.56
C VAL A 280 15.06 0.85 -15.57
N ASP A 281 16.05 0.20 -14.97
CA ASP A 281 16.98 0.83 -14.03
C ASP A 281 17.76 1.98 -14.71
N GLU A 282 18.26 1.76 -15.93
CA GLU A 282 18.92 2.81 -16.72
C GLU A 282 17.96 3.95 -17.07
N MET A 283 16.72 3.63 -17.45
CA MET A 283 15.70 4.63 -17.77
C MET A 283 15.37 5.49 -16.55
N VAL A 284 15.16 4.88 -15.39
CA VAL A 284 14.87 5.59 -14.14
C VAL A 284 16.07 6.43 -13.71
N LYS A 285 17.29 5.88 -13.77
CA LYS A 285 18.52 6.61 -13.45
C LYS A 285 18.66 7.88 -14.29
N LYS A 286 18.45 7.76 -15.61
CA LYS A 286 18.46 8.92 -16.51
C LYS A 286 17.42 9.97 -16.14
N MET A 287 16.20 9.56 -15.80
CA MET A 287 15.15 10.50 -15.37
C MET A 287 15.49 11.21 -14.06
N VAL A 288 16.13 10.51 -13.12
CA VAL A 288 16.59 11.08 -11.85
C VAL A 288 17.73 12.08 -12.09
N ASP A 289 18.72 11.72 -12.92
CA ASP A 289 19.84 12.60 -13.28
C ASP A 289 19.36 13.88 -13.99
N GLU A 290 18.28 13.78 -14.78
CA GLU A 290 17.62 14.91 -15.45
C GLU A 290 16.69 15.73 -14.51
N GLY A 291 16.48 15.29 -13.26
CA GLY A 291 15.57 15.94 -12.31
C GLY A 291 14.09 15.77 -12.66
N ARG A 292 13.74 14.79 -13.49
CA ARG A 292 12.36 14.47 -13.91
C ARG A 292 11.75 13.30 -13.13
N ALA A 293 12.53 12.63 -12.28
CA ALA A 293 12.02 11.61 -11.39
C ALA A 293 12.71 11.66 -10.02
N PHE A 294 11.97 11.25 -8.98
CA PHE A 294 12.48 11.10 -7.63
C PHE A 294 12.23 9.68 -7.16
N ILE A 295 13.26 9.03 -6.60
CA ILE A 295 13.15 7.69 -6.04
C ILE A 295 12.79 7.81 -4.56
N HIS A 296 11.75 7.09 -4.17
CA HIS A 296 11.32 6.94 -2.78
C HIS A 296 11.65 5.51 -2.32
N PRO A 297 12.73 5.29 -1.56
CA PRO A 297 13.04 3.98 -1.02
C PRO A 297 11.98 3.61 0.01
N GLY A 298 11.16 2.62 -0.32
CA GLY A 298 10.19 2.04 0.58
C GLY A 298 10.80 1.04 1.55
N VAL A 299 9.92 0.32 2.23
CA VAL A 299 10.27 -0.66 3.24
C VAL A 299 9.82 -2.04 2.79
N LEU A 300 10.76 -2.99 2.75
CA LEU A 300 10.49 -4.41 2.63
C LEU A 300 10.60 -5.04 4.01
N PHE A 301 9.45 -5.38 4.60
CA PHE A 301 9.36 -6.08 5.87
C PHE A 301 9.16 -7.58 5.64
N ILE A 302 10.12 -8.38 6.10
CA ILE A 302 10.06 -9.84 6.05
C ILE A 302 9.81 -10.36 7.46
N ASP A 303 8.59 -10.80 7.76
CA ASP A 303 8.26 -11.46 9.03
C ASP A 303 8.75 -12.91 9.05
N ASP A 304 8.91 -13.47 10.24
CA ASP A 304 9.41 -14.84 10.44
C ASP A 304 10.66 -15.16 9.58
N SER A 305 11.61 -14.22 9.47
CA SER A 305 12.72 -14.33 8.51
C SER A 305 13.65 -15.50 8.82
N HIS A 306 13.56 -16.11 10.01
CA HIS A 306 14.26 -17.34 10.37
C HIS A 306 13.85 -18.55 9.51
N LEU A 307 12.75 -18.43 8.75
CA LEU A 307 12.30 -19.42 7.78
C LEU A 307 12.99 -19.30 6.41
N LEU A 308 13.74 -18.23 6.17
CA LEU A 308 14.57 -18.10 4.97
C LEU A 308 15.75 -19.07 5.04
N ASP A 309 16.17 -19.57 3.88
CA ASP A 309 17.36 -20.41 3.75
C ASP A 309 18.62 -19.60 3.42
N LEU A 310 19.77 -20.27 3.47
CA LEU A 310 21.08 -19.66 3.20
C LEU A 310 21.15 -19.01 1.81
N GLU A 311 20.49 -19.59 0.80
CA GLU A 311 20.45 -19.03 -0.56
C GLU A 311 19.71 -17.69 -0.59
N ALA A 312 18.55 -17.61 0.08
CA ALA A 312 17.78 -16.37 0.19
C ALA A 312 18.55 -15.29 0.96
N PHE A 313 19.22 -15.63 2.06
CA PHE A 313 20.06 -14.67 2.78
C PHE A 313 21.24 -14.19 1.94
N SER A 314 21.91 -15.08 1.21
CA SER A 314 23.01 -14.71 0.32
C SER A 314 22.54 -13.78 -0.79
N PHE A 315 21.33 -14.01 -1.32
CA PHE A 315 20.71 -13.14 -2.30
C PHE A 315 20.39 -11.75 -1.72
N LEU A 316 19.78 -11.67 -0.54
CA LEU A 316 19.51 -10.40 0.15
C LEU A 316 20.81 -9.64 0.48
N GLY A 317 21.85 -10.35 0.93
CA GLY A 317 23.17 -9.78 1.20
C GLY A 317 23.77 -9.07 -0.01
N ARG A 318 23.67 -9.69 -1.19
CA ARG A 318 24.11 -9.07 -2.46
C ARG A 318 23.21 -7.91 -2.89
N ALA A 319 21.90 -8.02 -2.69
CA ALA A 319 20.96 -6.97 -3.07
C ALA A 319 21.18 -5.67 -2.27
N LEU A 320 21.60 -5.76 -1.01
CA LEU A 320 21.95 -4.61 -0.15
C LEU A 320 23.14 -3.80 -0.65
N GLU A 321 23.94 -4.34 -1.57
CA GLU A 321 25.07 -3.64 -2.21
C GLU A 321 24.64 -2.81 -3.43
N SER A 322 23.37 -2.93 -3.86
CA SER A 322 22.80 -2.17 -4.99
C SER A 322 22.41 -0.74 -4.60
N GLU A 323 22.51 0.19 -5.56
CA GLU A 323 22.04 1.58 -5.40
C GLU A 323 20.51 1.66 -5.23
N LEU A 324 19.77 0.76 -5.89
CA LEU A 324 18.32 0.70 -5.90
C LEU A 324 17.81 -0.45 -5.03
N VAL A 325 18.00 -0.34 -3.70
CA VAL A 325 17.51 -1.30 -2.73
C VAL A 325 16.54 -0.62 -1.74
N PRO A 326 15.39 -1.22 -1.41
CA PRO A 326 14.52 -0.70 -0.36
C PRO A 326 15.17 -0.90 1.01
N ILE A 327 14.59 -0.28 2.03
CA ILE A 327 14.96 -0.53 3.42
C ILE A 327 14.46 -1.92 3.80
N ILE A 328 15.38 -2.84 4.06
CA ILE A 328 15.04 -4.22 4.42
C ILE A 328 14.98 -4.36 5.94
N ILE A 329 13.80 -4.72 6.44
CA ILE A 329 13.54 -5.00 7.85
C ILE A 329 13.21 -6.48 8.01
N LEU A 330 14.06 -7.22 8.70
CA LEU A 330 13.85 -8.62 9.05
C LEU A 330 13.26 -8.72 10.45
N ALA A 331 12.26 -9.57 10.65
CA ALA A 331 11.73 -9.85 11.99
C ALA A 331 11.88 -11.32 12.37
N THR A 332 12.27 -11.55 13.63
CA THR A 332 12.43 -12.89 14.17
C THR A 332 11.96 -12.96 15.62
N ASN A 333 11.46 -14.13 15.98
CA ASN A 333 11.06 -14.52 17.33
C ASN A 333 11.91 -15.69 17.86
N ARG A 334 12.98 -16.07 17.13
CA ARG A 334 13.88 -17.16 17.50
C ARG A 334 15.14 -16.63 18.18
N GLY A 335 15.59 -17.36 19.21
CA GLY A 335 16.92 -17.23 19.78
C GLY A 335 17.94 -17.97 18.90
N ILE A 336 18.73 -18.90 19.47
CA ILE A 336 19.65 -19.73 18.69
C ILE A 336 18.87 -20.82 17.96
N THR A 337 19.00 -20.88 16.64
CA THR A 337 18.38 -21.92 15.81
C THR A 337 19.29 -22.27 14.63
N THR A 338 19.02 -23.39 13.96
CA THR A 338 19.74 -23.80 12.76
C THR A 338 19.33 -22.92 11.58
N ILE A 339 20.31 -22.45 10.80
CA ILE A 339 20.07 -21.74 9.54
C ILE A 339 19.48 -22.75 8.55
N ARG A 340 18.29 -22.46 8.00
CA ARG A 340 17.60 -23.40 7.12
C ARG A 340 18.45 -23.71 5.88
N GLY A 341 18.53 -25.00 5.54
CA GLY A 341 19.39 -25.49 4.45
C GLY A 341 20.84 -25.76 4.86
N THR A 342 21.16 -25.68 6.15
CA THR A 342 22.49 -25.99 6.70
C THR A 342 22.38 -26.75 8.03
N ASP A 343 23.49 -27.23 8.54
CA ASP A 343 23.61 -27.79 9.91
C ASP A 343 24.13 -26.75 10.93
N VAL A 344 24.31 -25.50 10.52
CA VAL A 344 24.93 -24.46 11.34
C VAL A 344 23.90 -23.81 12.25
N LYS A 345 24.14 -23.84 13.56
CA LYS A 345 23.37 -23.07 14.53
C LYS A 345 23.91 -21.65 14.62
N SER A 346 23.01 -20.67 14.59
CA SER A 346 23.35 -19.25 14.65
C SER A 346 22.30 -18.48 15.45
N PRO A 347 22.65 -17.35 16.09
CA PRO A 347 21.66 -16.44 16.63
C PRO A 347 20.61 -16.07 15.58
N MET A 348 19.34 -16.12 15.96
CA MET A 348 18.17 -15.80 15.14
C MET A 348 17.95 -16.71 13.92
N GLY A 349 18.84 -17.68 13.68
CA GLY A 349 18.86 -18.49 12.47
C GLY A 349 19.43 -17.76 11.26
N PHE A 350 20.21 -16.69 11.47
CA PHE A 350 20.75 -15.86 10.39
C PHE A 350 22.24 -16.11 10.19
N PRO A 351 22.77 -15.97 8.96
CA PRO A 351 24.21 -16.01 8.72
C PRO A 351 24.95 -14.92 9.52
N LEU A 352 26.13 -15.25 10.06
CA LEU A 352 26.92 -14.33 10.91
C LEU A 352 27.34 -13.06 10.16
N ASP A 353 27.68 -13.20 8.87
CA ASP A 353 28.03 -12.09 7.98
C ASP A 353 26.88 -11.09 7.78
N LEU A 354 25.63 -11.56 7.78
CA LEU A 354 24.46 -10.68 7.76
C LEU A 354 24.27 -9.98 9.11
N LEU A 355 24.47 -10.70 10.22
CA LEU A 355 24.34 -10.15 11.57
C LEU A 355 25.38 -9.05 11.84
N ASP A 356 26.62 -9.23 11.38
CA ASP A 356 27.70 -8.24 11.54
C ASP A 356 27.40 -6.91 10.82
N ARG A 357 26.59 -6.94 9.75
CA ARG A 357 26.18 -5.76 8.98
C ARG A 357 24.84 -5.18 9.43
N ALA A 358 24.14 -5.83 10.37
CA ALA A 358 22.79 -5.48 10.75
C ALA A 358 22.72 -4.52 11.94
N VAL A 359 21.66 -3.71 11.95
CA VAL A 359 21.23 -2.96 13.14
C VAL A 359 20.11 -3.75 13.82
N ILE A 360 20.36 -4.21 15.04
CA ILE A 360 19.42 -5.05 15.77
C ILE A 360 18.65 -4.19 16.79
N ILE A 361 17.33 -4.17 16.67
CA ILE A 361 16.42 -3.59 17.65
C ILE A 361 15.71 -4.72 18.40
N ALA A 362 15.91 -4.76 19.71
CA ALA A 362 15.20 -5.71 20.57
C ALA A 362 13.82 -5.17 20.96
N THR A 363 12.80 -6.03 20.92
CA THR A 363 11.48 -5.78 21.51
C THR A 363 11.30 -6.63 22.76
N HIS A 364 10.53 -6.12 23.71
CA HIS A 364 10.34 -6.75 25.02
C HIS A 364 8.88 -7.09 25.27
N GLU A 365 8.59 -7.89 26.30
CA GLU A 365 7.22 -8.13 26.73
C GLU A 365 6.59 -6.84 27.28
N TYR A 366 5.29 -6.69 27.08
CA TYR A 366 4.54 -5.52 27.54
C TYR A 366 4.22 -5.65 29.03
N SER A 367 4.22 -4.53 29.74
CA SER A 367 3.68 -4.49 31.10
C SER A 367 2.15 -4.64 31.09
N ALA A 368 1.54 -5.02 32.21
CA ALA A 368 0.08 -5.10 32.33
C ALA A 368 -0.60 -3.76 32.00
N ASP A 369 0.00 -2.65 32.41
CA ASP A 369 -0.49 -1.31 32.08
C ASP A 369 -0.47 -1.06 30.57
N ASP A 370 0.62 -1.43 29.89
CA ASP A 370 0.72 -1.28 28.44
C ASP A 370 -0.31 -2.15 27.72
N ILE A 371 -0.52 -3.40 28.18
CA ILE A 371 -1.53 -4.30 27.63
C ILE A 371 -2.93 -3.69 27.76
N ARG A 372 -3.28 -3.15 28.93
CA ARG A 372 -4.56 -2.48 29.17
C ARG A 372 -4.79 -1.34 28.19
N GLU A 373 -3.78 -0.49 27.99
CA GLU A 373 -3.87 0.64 27.07
C GLU A 373 -3.95 0.21 25.60
N ILE A 374 -3.22 -0.85 25.21
CA ILE A 374 -3.33 -1.44 23.88
C ILE A 374 -4.76 -1.95 23.66
N LEU A 375 -5.33 -2.69 24.62
CA LEU A 375 -6.70 -3.21 24.52
C LEU A 375 -7.74 -2.08 24.40
N LYS A 376 -7.57 -0.96 25.13
CA LYS A 376 -8.42 0.23 24.97
C LYS A 376 -8.33 0.82 23.57
N ILE A 377 -7.13 0.98 23.03
CA ILE A 377 -6.94 1.50 21.67
C ILE A 377 -7.61 0.57 20.66
N ARG A 378 -7.48 -0.75 20.82
CA ARG A 378 -8.15 -1.74 19.96
C ARG A 378 -9.66 -1.70 20.05
N ALA A 379 -10.20 -1.63 21.26
CA ALA A 379 -11.63 -1.49 21.47
C ALA A 379 -12.17 -0.24 20.75
N ASN A 380 -11.46 0.90 20.86
CA ASN A 380 -11.84 2.14 20.19
C ASN A 380 -11.77 2.02 18.66
N GLU A 381 -10.72 1.41 18.11
CA GLU A 381 -10.55 1.17 16.67
C GLU A 381 -11.69 0.32 16.10
N GLU A 382 -12.04 -0.77 16.78
CA GLU A 382 -13.12 -1.68 16.40
C GLU A 382 -14.52 -1.19 16.80
N LYS A 383 -14.60 0.01 17.42
CA LYS A 383 -15.84 0.62 17.96
C LYS A 383 -16.58 -0.31 18.93
N ILE A 384 -15.83 -1.03 19.77
CA ILE A 384 -16.32 -1.92 20.80
C ILE A 384 -16.39 -1.14 22.12
N LYS A 385 -17.57 -1.15 22.77
CA LYS A 385 -17.72 -0.65 24.14
C LYS A 385 -17.42 -1.80 25.10
N VAL A 386 -16.51 -1.58 26.04
CA VAL A 386 -16.07 -2.59 27.00
C VAL A 386 -16.21 -2.00 28.40
N GLU A 387 -16.77 -2.77 29.34
CA GLU A 387 -16.79 -2.37 30.74
C GLU A 387 -15.42 -2.55 31.41
N GLU A 388 -15.14 -1.79 32.47
CA GLU A 388 -13.82 -1.83 33.12
C GLU A 388 -13.46 -3.22 33.68
N ALA A 389 -14.42 -3.96 34.25
CA ALA A 389 -14.19 -5.31 34.77
C ALA A 389 -13.79 -6.30 33.66
N ALA A 390 -14.44 -6.23 32.50
CA ALA A 390 -14.10 -7.03 31.33
C ALA A 390 -12.71 -6.67 30.79
N LEU A 391 -12.38 -5.37 30.76
CA LEU A 391 -11.07 -4.89 30.31
C LEU A 391 -9.95 -5.34 31.25
N GLU A 392 -10.18 -5.29 32.57
CA GLU A 392 -9.24 -5.81 33.58
C GLU A 392 -9.01 -7.30 33.40
N ARG A 393 -10.09 -8.07 33.20
CA ARG A 393 -9.98 -9.51 32.94
C ARG A 393 -9.21 -9.82 31.65
N LEU A 394 -9.45 -9.08 30.56
CA LEU A 394 -8.69 -9.23 29.32
C LEU A 394 -7.21 -8.87 29.49
N THR A 395 -6.92 -7.88 30.33
CA THR A 395 -5.55 -7.46 30.66
C THR A 395 -4.81 -8.58 31.40
N GLU A 396 -5.44 -9.16 32.43
CA GLU A 396 -4.88 -10.33 33.14
C GLU A 396 -4.57 -11.48 32.18
N ILE A 397 -5.52 -11.83 31.31
CA ILE A 397 -5.34 -12.87 30.30
C ILE A 397 -4.16 -12.55 29.37
N GLY A 398 -4.05 -11.29 28.93
CA GLY A 398 -2.95 -10.82 28.10
C GLY A 398 -1.58 -10.95 28.77
N SER A 399 -1.51 -10.69 30.07
CA SER A 399 -0.29 -10.83 30.88
C SER A 399 0.09 -12.29 31.14
N THR A 400 -0.88 -13.18 31.37
CA THR A 400 -0.60 -14.61 31.66
C THR A 400 -0.39 -15.46 30.41
N SER A 401 -0.99 -15.07 29.30
CA SER A 401 -1.00 -15.82 28.05
C SER A 401 -0.29 -15.07 26.93
N SER A 402 -1.00 -14.27 26.15
CA SER A 402 -0.39 -13.37 25.17
C SER A 402 -1.32 -12.21 24.82
N LEU A 403 -0.73 -11.07 24.45
CA LEU A 403 -1.48 -9.92 23.94
C LEU A 403 -2.33 -10.27 22.71
N ARG A 404 -1.82 -11.11 21.81
CA ARG A 404 -2.54 -11.54 20.60
C ARG A 404 -3.83 -12.29 20.96
N TYR A 405 -3.75 -13.19 21.94
CA TYR A 405 -4.91 -13.94 22.41
C TYR A 405 -5.92 -13.03 23.10
N ALA A 406 -5.47 -12.10 23.96
CA ALA A 406 -6.37 -11.13 24.60
C ALA A 406 -7.11 -10.24 23.59
N VAL A 407 -6.43 -9.75 22.55
CA VAL A 407 -7.06 -8.96 21.47
C VAL A 407 -8.10 -9.80 20.70
N GLN A 408 -7.81 -11.08 20.42
CA GLN A 408 -8.78 -11.98 19.77
C GLN A 408 -10.01 -12.20 20.66
N LEU A 409 -9.81 -12.43 21.97
CA LEU A 409 -10.90 -12.58 22.91
C LEU A 409 -11.77 -11.33 23.00
N LEU A 410 -11.18 -10.12 22.94
CA LEU A 410 -11.93 -8.86 22.89
C LEU A 410 -12.92 -8.84 21.71
N SER A 411 -12.45 -9.13 20.49
CA SER A 411 -13.31 -9.13 19.31
C SER A 411 -14.37 -10.24 19.39
N LEU A 412 -14.03 -11.41 19.91
CA LEU A 412 -14.97 -12.52 20.11
C LEU A 412 -16.02 -12.22 21.19
N ALA A 413 -15.64 -11.60 22.30
CA ALA A 413 -16.55 -11.16 23.36
C ALA A 413 -17.52 -10.09 22.84
N ALA A 414 -17.04 -9.18 21.98
CA ALA A 414 -17.91 -8.23 21.29
C ALA A 414 -18.94 -8.91 20.37
N GLN A 415 -18.55 -9.96 19.64
CA GLN A 415 -19.52 -10.75 18.87
C GLN A 415 -20.52 -11.48 19.77
N ASN A 416 -20.07 -12.05 20.89
CA ASN A 416 -20.97 -12.70 21.86
C ASN A 416 -22.01 -11.71 22.40
N ALA A 417 -21.58 -10.51 22.82
CA ALA A 417 -22.48 -9.46 23.30
C ALA A 417 -23.51 -9.07 22.23
N ARG A 418 -23.08 -8.88 20.97
CA ARG A 418 -23.98 -8.57 19.84
C ARG A 418 -25.00 -9.67 19.56
N CYS A 419 -24.59 -10.94 19.63
CA CYS A 419 -25.51 -12.08 19.53
C CYS A 419 -26.58 -12.07 20.63
N MET A 420 -26.24 -11.55 21.81
CA MET A 420 -27.17 -11.33 22.93
C MET A 420 -27.90 -9.97 22.85
N LYS A 421 -27.82 -9.27 21.71
CA LYS A 421 -28.42 -7.94 21.47
C LYS A 421 -27.94 -6.86 22.44
N ARG A 422 -26.68 -6.96 22.88
CA ARG A 422 -26.00 -5.96 23.72
C ARG A 422 -24.85 -5.34 22.93
N ASP A 423 -24.63 -4.04 23.15
CA ASP A 423 -23.51 -3.29 22.53
C ASP A 423 -22.30 -3.13 23.48
N LEU A 424 -22.48 -3.45 24.77
CA LEU A 424 -21.46 -3.38 25.80
C LEU A 424 -20.94 -4.78 26.10
N VAL A 425 -19.63 -4.97 26.01
CA VAL A 425 -18.94 -6.20 26.43
C VAL A 425 -18.81 -6.22 27.94
N THR A 426 -19.33 -7.28 28.55
CA THR A 426 -19.31 -7.52 30.00
C THR A 426 -18.33 -8.63 30.38
N LEU A 427 -18.00 -8.73 31.68
CA LEU A 427 -17.11 -9.75 32.23
C LEU A 427 -17.62 -11.15 31.89
N GLU A 428 -18.94 -11.36 31.98
CA GLU A 428 -19.59 -12.63 31.61
C GLU A 428 -19.34 -13.00 30.14
N ASP A 429 -19.29 -12.02 29.22
CA ASP A 429 -18.97 -12.28 27.81
C ASP A 429 -17.52 -12.75 27.65
N VAL A 430 -16.58 -12.10 28.35
CA VAL A 430 -15.16 -12.47 28.32
C VAL A 430 -14.94 -13.86 28.91
N GLU A 431 -15.52 -14.16 30.07
CA GLU A 431 -15.41 -15.46 30.72
C GLU A 431 -16.03 -16.58 29.89
N ARG A 432 -17.21 -16.33 29.30
CA ARG A 432 -17.85 -17.27 28.39
C ARG A 432 -16.98 -17.57 27.19
N VAL A 433 -16.46 -16.55 26.52
CA VAL A 433 -15.57 -16.77 25.36
C VAL A 433 -14.27 -17.46 25.78
N GLN A 434 -13.67 -17.08 26.90
CA GLN A 434 -12.48 -17.74 27.45
C GLN A 434 -12.72 -19.25 27.70
N SER A 435 -13.93 -19.64 28.12
CA SER A 435 -14.26 -21.06 28.32
C SER A 435 -14.37 -21.87 27.02
N LEU A 436 -14.58 -21.19 25.89
CA LEU A 436 -14.78 -21.82 24.57
C LEU A 436 -13.50 -21.88 23.73
N PHE A 437 -12.61 -20.90 23.89
CA PHE A 437 -11.40 -20.77 23.06
C PHE A 437 -10.15 -20.94 23.91
N MET A 438 -9.34 -21.95 23.60
CA MET A 438 -8.08 -22.22 24.30
C MET A 438 -6.95 -21.30 23.81
N ASP A 439 -6.06 -20.90 24.71
CA ASP A 439 -4.76 -20.37 24.31
C ASP A 439 -3.78 -21.50 23.87
N VAL A 440 -2.58 -21.12 23.42
CA VAL A 440 -1.58 -22.08 22.93
C VAL A 440 -1.15 -23.07 24.01
N ASN A 441 -0.98 -22.62 25.26
CA ASN A 441 -0.53 -23.48 26.35
C ASN A 441 -1.62 -24.49 26.73
N GLN A 442 -2.86 -24.02 26.85
CA GLN A 442 -4.04 -24.85 27.10
C GLN A 442 -4.26 -25.86 25.97
N ALA A 443 -4.09 -25.44 24.72
CA ALA A 443 -4.19 -26.33 23.56
C ALA A 443 -3.10 -27.41 23.61
N VAL A 444 -1.84 -27.05 23.86
CA VAL A 444 -0.75 -28.02 23.99
C VAL A 444 -1.02 -29.03 25.11
N GLU A 445 -1.48 -28.57 26.27
CA GLU A 445 -1.82 -29.46 27.38
C GLU A 445 -3.00 -30.37 27.05
N HIS A 446 -4.04 -29.83 26.41
CA HIS A 446 -5.19 -30.60 25.96
C HIS A 446 -4.78 -31.69 24.96
N LEU A 447 -3.99 -31.34 23.93
CA LEU A 447 -3.49 -32.29 22.94
C LEU A 447 -2.62 -33.38 23.57
N LYS A 448 -1.74 -33.03 24.52
CA LYS A 448 -0.94 -34.02 25.26
C LYS A 448 -1.80 -35.04 26.02
N ARG A 449 -2.91 -34.62 26.63
CA ARG A 449 -3.83 -35.56 27.32
C ARG A 449 -4.45 -36.59 26.36
N TYR A 450 -4.62 -36.23 25.09
CA TYR A 450 -5.21 -37.10 24.07
C TYR A 450 -4.18 -37.68 23.10
N GLU A 451 -2.88 -37.49 23.33
CA GLU A 451 -1.79 -37.89 22.44
C GLU A 451 -1.89 -39.37 22.02
N MET A 452 -2.18 -40.26 22.98
CA MET A 452 -2.36 -41.71 22.73
C MET A 452 -3.61 -42.07 21.89
N ARG A 453 -4.55 -41.14 21.72
CA ARG A 453 -5.75 -41.31 20.89
C ARG A 453 -5.68 -40.52 19.59
N MET A 454 -4.66 -39.69 19.42
CA MET A 454 -4.43 -38.93 18.20
C MET A 454 -3.69 -39.80 17.19
N LEU A 455 -4.03 -39.62 15.92
CA LEU A 455 -3.34 -40.31 14.84
C LEU A 455 -1.91 -39.76 14.79
N TYR A 456 -0.93 -40.64 15.00
CA TYR A 456 0.44 -40.36 14.64
C TYR A 456 0.54 -40.39 13.11
N TYR A 457 1.14 -39.36 12.53
CA TYR A 457 1.67 -39.41 11.16
C TYR A 457 3.15 -39.77 11.21
#